data_AF-A0A2W6X6H9-F1
#
_entry.id   AF-A0A2W6X6H9-F1
#
_cell.length_a   1.000
_cell.length_b   1.000
_cell.length_c   1.000
_cell.angle_alpha   90.00
_cell.angle_beta   90.00
_cell.angle_gamma   90.00
#
_symmetry.space_group_name_H-M   'P 1'
#
loop_
_entity.id
_entity.type
_entity.pdbx_description
1 polymer ?
#
loop_
_entity_poly.entity_id
_entity_poly.type
_entity_poly.pdbx_seq_one_letter_code
_entity_poly.pdbx_strand_id
1 'polypeptide(L)'
;MQNVNVMALLSATSEIARLHQILSSLTDAHSENLNDDSVQLIAPRVQNFREEADRLGAKIAVRAANRAIANLKAEPCTLTLGDITAVLKDIESRFADHLVDISMIALTTEETIFLQNADALIEIDGFAISFPRTSFEVEEAAKCIALGRHTAAVFHAMRMLELGIKALAKRLAIDDPTKPAEKNWAFILKAVKAKIDELYPANQRMPGSEGAEFEALYANLDAVRNPWRNATMHVETIYAPHEALHILRCSAFFMSKLHTLCDENGEPKIAAPDLRLA
;
A
#
# COMPACT_ATOMS: atom_id res chain seq x y z
N MET A 1 4.79 6.39 2.42
CA MET A 1 4.58 5.68 3.70
C MET A 1 5.66 4.61 3.78
N GLN A 2 6.48 4.61 4.83
CA GLN A 2 7.48 3.57 5.02
C GLN A 2 6.85 2.45 5.86
N ASN A 3 6.96 1.20 5.39
CA ASN A 3 6.56 0.07 6.20
C ASN A 3 7.65 -0.16 7.26
N VAL A 4 7.33 0.13 8.52
CA VAL A 4 8.25 -0.07 9.63
C VAL A 4 8.25 -1.54 10.00
N ASN A 5 9.43 -2.17 10.03
CA ASN A 5 9.56 -3.53 10.51
C ASN A 5 9.31 -3.54 12.03
N VAL A 6 8.10 -3.92 12.46
CA VAL A 6 7.71 -3.97 13.87
C VAL A 6 8.58 -4.94 14.67
N MET A 7 9.06 -6.02 14.06
CA MET A 7 9.99 -6.95 14.72
C MET A 7 11.35 -6.30 15.00
N ALA A 8 11.80 -5.38 14.14
CA ALA A 8 13.01 -4.60 14.40
C ALA A 8 12.81 -3.65 15.59
N LEU A 9 11.67 -2.96 15.65
CA LEU A 9 11.31 -2.09 16.79
C LEU A 9 11.24 -2.86 18.11
N LEU A 10 10.58 -4.01 18.12
CA LEU A 10 10.50 -4.88 19.30
C LEU A 10 11.87 -5.42 19.70
N SER A 11 12.68 -5.84 18.73
CA SER A 11 14.03 -6.36 19.00
C SER A 11 14.94 -5.27 19.56
N ALA A 12 14.97 -4.08 18.96
CA ALA A 12 15.76 -2.95 19.44
C ALA A 12 15.42 -2.58 20.90
N THR A 13 14.14 -2.41 21.20
CA THR A 13 13.68 -2.10 22.56
C THR A 13 13.99 -3.22 23.55
N SER A 14 13.83 -4.48 23.16
CA SER A 14 14.12 -5.65 24.01
C SER A 14 15.60 -5.79 24.35
N GLU A 15 16.51 -5.53 23.40
CA GLU A 15 17.95 -5.63 23.64
C GLU A 15 18.44 -4.59 24.65
N ILE A 16 17.97 -3.34 24.55
CA ILE A 16 18.26 -2.28 25.53
C ILE A 16 17.69 -2.63 26.91
N ALA A 17 16.42 -3.04 26.97
CA ALA A 17 15.78 -3.37 28.25
C ALA A 17 16.48 -4.52 28.99
N ARG A 18 16.93 -5.57 28.26
CA ARG A 18 17.71 -6.68 28.83
C ARG A 18 19.05 -6.20 29.39
N LEU A 19 19.75 -5.32 28.68
CA LEU A 19 21.01 -4.76 29.16
C LEU A 19 20.80 -3.92 30.43
N HIS A 20 19.74 -3.10 30.49
CA HIS A 20 19.39 -2.37 31.70
C HIS A 20 19.09 -3.30 32.87
N GLN A 21 18.34 -4.38 32.64
CA GLN A 21 18.04 -5.35 33.69
C GLN A 21 19.31 -5.99 34.26
N ILE A 22 20.23 -6.44 33.40
CA ILE A 22 21.52 -7.03 33.81
C ILE A 22 22.31 -6.01 34.64
N LEU A 23 22.49 -4.79 34.14
CA LEU A 23 23.32 -3.78 34.79
C LEU A 23 22.71 -3.25 36.09
N SER A 24 21.38 -3.17 36.17
CA SER A 24 20.68 -2.74 37.40
C SER A 24 20.87 -3.68 38.58
N SER A 25 21.23 -4.95 38.32
CA SER A 25 21.53 -5.93 39.38
C SER A 25 22.94 -5.81 39.94
N LEU A 26 23.79 -4.97 39.34
CA LEU A 26 25.22 -4.83 39.66
C LEU A 26 25.59 -3.44 40.21
N THR A 27 24.65 -2.76 40.88
CA THR A 27 24.82 -1.36 41.32
C THR A 27 26.01 -1.14 42.26
N ASP A 28 26.38 -2.12 43.07
CA ASP A 28 27.47 -1.99 44.05
C ASP A 28 28.86 -2.01 43.38
N ALA A 29 28.96 -2.50 42.15
CA ALA A 29 30.18 -2.59 41.35
C ALA A 29 30.35 -1.42 40.37
N HIS A 30 29.64 -0.30 40.57
CA HIS A 30 29.58 0.83 39.63
C HIS A 30 30.95 1.32 39.12
N SER A 31 31.94 1.41 40.00
CA SER A 31 33.28 1.92 39.68
C SER A 31 34.25 0.84 39.17
N GLU A 32 33.81 -0.42 39.07
CA GLU A 32 34.64 -1.52 38.59
C GLU A 32 34.72 -1.51 37.06
N ASN A 33 35.93 -1.75 36.55
CA ASN A 33 36.15 -1.90 35.11
C ASN A 33 35.47 -3.17 34.60
N LEU A 34 34.95 -3.11 33.38
CA LEU A 34 34.41 -4.29 32.70
C LEU A 34 35.53 -5.31 32.45
N ASN A 35 35.28 -6.56 32.86
CA ASN A 35 36.12 -7.69 32.49
C ASN A 35 35.72 -8.24 31.10
N ASP A 36 36.55 -9.13 30.55
CA ASP A 36 36.34 -9.70 29.21
C ASP A 36 34.99 -10.40 29.08
N ASP A 37 34.55 -11.14 30.12
CA ASP A 37 33.26 -11.82 30.12
C ASP A 37 32.08 -10.83 30.02
N SER A 38 32.17 -9.69 30.72
CA SER A 38 31.17 -8.61 30.66
C SER A 38 31.15 -7.96 29.28
N VAL A 39 32.31 -7.73 28.68
CA VAL A 39 32.42 -7.20 27.31
C VAL A 39 31.81 -8.17 26.30
N GLN A 40 32.12 -9.47 26.40
CA GLN A 40 31.55 -10.51 25.53
C GLN A 40 30.04 -10.67 25.71
N LEU A 41 29.50 -10.35 26.89
CA LEU A 41 28.06 -10.33 27.14
C LEU A 41 27.37 -9.09 26.54
N ILE A 42 27.97 -7.91 26.68
CA ILE A 42 27.34 -6.62 26.33
C ILE A 42 27.49 -6.29 24.85
N ALA A 43 28.70 -6.43 24.29
CA ALA A 43 29.00 -5.96 22.94
C ALA A 43 28.10 -6.56 21.84
N PRO A 44 27.78 -7.88 21.85
CA PRO A 44 26.86 -8.45 20.86
C PRO A 44 25.44 -7.88 20.94
N ARG A 45 24.96 -7.52 22.13
CA ARG A 45 23.62 -6.95 22.32
C ARG A 45 23.54 -5.52 21.81
N VAL A 46 24.58 -4.71 22.07
CA VAL A 46 24.69 -3.36 21.51
C VAL A 46 24.81 -3.42 19.98
N GLN A 47 25.53 -4.42 19.45
CA GLN A 47 25.64 -4.68 18.02
C GLN A 47 24.26 -5.00 17.40
N ASN A 48 23.49 -5.90 18.02
CA ASN A 48 22.14 -6.26 17.58
C ASN A 48 21.19 -5.05 17.62
N PHE A 49 21.15 -4.33 18.74
CA PHE A 49 20.39 -3.09 18.84
C PHE A 49 20.70 -2.14 17.69
N ARG A 50 21.99 -1.96 17.38
CA ARG A 50 22.46 -1.07 16.32
C ARG A 50 21.98 -1.49 14.92
N GLU A 51 21.84 -2.78 14.62
CA GLU A 51 21.29 -3.24 13.33
C GLU A 51 19.81 -2.91 13.22
N GLU A 52 19.07 -3.19 14.28
CA GLU A 52 17.63 -2.95 14.30
C GLU A 52 17.31 -1.46 14.30
N ALA A 53 18.06 -0.65 15.05
CA ALA A 53 17.96 0.80 15.02
C ALA A 53 18.26 1.39 13.63
N ASP A 54 19.21 0.79 12.88
CA ASP A 54 19.52 1.21 11.51
C ASP A 54 18.38 0.90 10.54
N ARG A 55 17.74 -0.27 10.66
CA ARG A 55 16.54 -0.62 9.88
C ARG A 55 15.36 0.33 10.12
N LEU A 56 15.30 0.91 11.32
CA LEU A 56 14.29 1.91 11.70
C LEU A 56 14.70 3.34 11.31
N GLY A 57 15.90 3.54 10.76
CA GLY A 57 16.42 4.85 10.37
C GLY A 57 16.86 5.73 11.54
N ALA A 58 17.06 5.18 12.75
CA ALA A 58 17.42 5.90 13.96
C ALA A 58 18.91 6.29 13.98
N LYS A 59 19.32 7.15 13.03
CA LYS A 59 20.73 7.43 12.71
C LYS A 59 21.55 7.93 13.90
N ILE A 60 20.96 8.70 14.81
CA ILE A 60 21.68 9.25 15.98
C ILE A 60 21.94 8.13 17.01
N ALA A 61 20.94 7.28 17.27
CA ALA A 61 21.09 6.11 18.12
C ALA A 61 22.13 5.13 17.56
N VAL A 62 22.12 4.88 16.24
CA VAL A 62 23.13 4.05 15.55
C VAL A 62 24.53 4.60 15.75
N ARG A 63 24.72 5.92 15.65
CA ARG A 63 26.03 6.56 15.91
C ARG A 63 26.48 6.40 17.35
N ALA A 64 25.56 6.55 18.31
CA ALA A 64 25.86 6.33 19.73
C ALA A 64 26.26 4.87 20.00
N ALA A 65 25.52 3.91 19.45
CA ALA A 65 25.83 2.50 19.58
C ALA A 65 27.17 2.12 18.93
N ASN A 66 27.50 2.66 17.76
CA ASN A 66 28.81 2.47 17.12
C ASN A 66 29.97 2.97 18.01
N ARG A 67 29.81 4.12 18.68
CA ARG A 67 30.81 4.61 19.66
C ARG A 67 30.95 3.66 20.85
N ALA A 68 29.83 3.17 21.37
CA ALA A 68 29.83 2.20 22.47
C ALA A 68 30.55 0.91 22.09
N ILE A 69 30.27 0.36 20.90
CA ILE A 69 30.93 -0.85 20.38
C ILE A 69 32.44 -0.62 20.22
N ALA A 70 32.86 0.54 19.71
CA ALA A 70 34.27 0.87 19.57
C ALA A 70 34.98 0.93 20.93
N ASN A 71 34.36 1.56 21.93
CA ASN A 71 34.93 1.65 23.28
C ASN A 71 34.98 0.30 24.00
N LEU A 72 33.94 -0.54 23.85
CA LEU A 72 33.91 -1.89 24.41
C LEU A 72 34.99 -2.80 23.82
N LYS A 73 35.37 -2.59 22.55
CA LYS A 73 36.38 -3.38 21.84
C LYS A 73 37.80 -2.79 21.95
N ALA A 74 38.00 -1.69 22.68
CA ALA A 74 39.33 -1.17 22.93
C ALA A 74 40.12 -2.16 23.80
N GLU A 75 41.42 -2.32 23.55
CA GLU A 75 42.30 -3.18 24.34
C GLU A 75 43.36 -2.34 25.07
N PRO A 76 43.37 -2.31 26.42
CA PRO A 76 42.37 -2.89 27.32
C PRO A 76 41.06 -2.08 27.33
N CYS A 77 39.93 -2.74 27.61
CA CYS A 77 38.67 -2.04 27.84
C CYS A 77 38.78 -1.25 29.15
N THR A 78 38.56 0.06 29.08
CA THR A 78 38.69 0.98 30.23
C THR A 78 37.35 1.47 30.76
N LEU A 79 36.24 0.97 30.21
CA LEU A 79 34.90 1.33 30.65
C LEU A 79 34.61 0.69 32.00
N THR A 80 34.06 1.47 32.92
CA THR A 80 33.44 0.96 34.15
C THR A 80 32.01 0.49 33.91
N LEU A 81 31.44 -0.25 34.87
CA LEU A 81 30.00 -0.55 34.89
C LEU A 81 29.14 0.72 34.87
N GLY A 82 29.59 1.79 35.53
CA GLY A 82 28.96 3.10 35.49
C GLY A 82 28.99 3.74 34.11
N ASP A 83 30.14 3.71 33.44
CA ASP A 83 30.31 4.28 32.11
C ASP A 83 29.41 3.59 31.09
N ILE A 84 29.40 2.25 31.07
CA ILE A 84 28.54 1.52 30.12
C ILE A 84 27.05 1.73 30.41
N THR A 85 26.67 1.86 31.68
CA THR A 85 25.29 2.20 32.06
C THR A 85 24.90 3.58 31.53
N ALA A 86 25.78 4.59 31.65
CA ALA A 86 25.55 5.92 31.11
C ALA A 86 25.49 5.94 29.58
N VAL A 87 26.36 5.17 28.91
CA VAL A 87 26.39 5.02 27.46
C VAL A 87 25.09 4.38 26.95
N LEU A 88 24.59 3.34 27.61
CA LEU A 88 23.33 2.71 27.23
C LEU A 88 22.13 3.64 27.42
N LYS A 89 22.11 4.45 28.48
CA LYS A 89 21.11 5.51 28.66
C LYS A 89 21.17 6.57 27.55
N ASP A 90 22.37 6.98 27.09
CA ASP A 90 22.48 7.89 25.94
C ASP A 90 21.91 7.22 24.68
N ILE A 91 22.28 5.96 24.39
CA ILE A 91 21.75 5.22 23.24
C ILE A 91 20.22 5.14 23.28
N GLU A 92 19.65 4.76 24.42
CA GLU A 92 18.20 4.69 24.65
C GLU A 92 17.55 6.07 24.45
N SER A 93 18.12 7.13 25.04
CA SER A 93 17.61 8.49 24.88
C SER A 93 17.61 8.92 23.41
N ARG A 94 18.67 8.66 22.64
CA ARG A 94 18.72 9.00 21.20
C ARG A 94 17.74 8.19 20.38
N PHE A 95 17.46 6.96 20.79
CA PHE A 95 16.46 6.13 20.13
C PHE A 95 15.05 6.63 20.46
N ALA A 96 14.79 6.98 21.72
CA ALA A 96 13.54 7.59 22.14
C ALA A 96 13.27 8.92 21.41
N ASP A 97 14.29 9.79 21.28
CA ASP A 97 14.18 11.03 20.49
C ASP A 97 13.71 10.74 19.06
N HIS A 98 14.31 9.75 18.40
CA HIS A 98 13.89 9.32 17.05
C HIS A 98 12.46 8.80 17.02
N LEU A 99 12.03 8.03 18.03
CA LEU A 99 10.67 7.52 18.12
C LEU A 99 9.64 8.64 18.37
N VAL A 100 10.00 9.70 19.09
CA VAL A 100 9.16 10.88 19.29
C VAL A 100 8.97 11.67 17.99
N ASP A 101 9.98 11.69 17.12
CA ASP A 101 9.94 12.42 15.85
C ASP A 101 9.12 11.71 14.75
N ILE A 102 8.73 10.44 14.94
CA ILE A 102 7.97 9.67 13.96
C ILE A 102 6.53 9.42 14.40
N SER A 103 5.63 9.33 13.42
CA SER A 103 4.25 8.87 13.63
C SER A 103 4.08 7.45 13.10
N MET A 104 3.57 6.56 13.95
CA MET A 104 3.23 5.20 13.56
C MET A 104 1.71 5.07 13.41
N ILE A 105 1.28 4.44 12.31
CA ILE A 105 -0.12 4.06 12.09
C ILE A 105 -0.19 2.54 12.17
N ALA A 106 -0.97 2.03 13.11
CA ALA A 106 -1.25 0.61 13.21
C ALA A 106 -2.50 0.28 12.39
N LEU A 107 -2.40 -0.79 11.59
CA LEU A 107 -3.50 -1.33 10.80
C LEU A 107 -3.85 -2.73 11.31
N THR A 108 -5.13 -3.08 11.29
CA THR A 108 -5.55 -4.47 11.55
C THR A 108 -5.14 -5.37 10.39
N THR A 109 -5.17 -6.69 10.60
CA THR A 109 -4.91 -7.67 9.53
C THR A 109 -5.81 -7.45 8.32
N GLU A 110 -7.08 -7.15 8.54
CA GLU A 110 -8.07 -6.88 7.50
C GLU A 110 -7.75 -5.58 6.74
N GLU A 111 -7.20 -4.58 7.41
CA GLU A 111 -6.82 -3.31 6.81
C GLU A 111 -5.53 -3.42 5.98
N THR A 112 -4.59 -4.30 6.36
CA THR A 112 -3.33 -4.48 5.62
C THR A 112 -3.53 -5.01 4.20
N ILE A 113 -4.64 -5.70 3.93
CA ILE A 113 -5.01 -6.16 2.58
C ILE A 113 -5.07 -4.97 1.61
N PHE A 114 -5.53 -3.81 2.08
CA PHE A 114 -5.63 -2.60 1.26
C PHE A 114 -4.28 -1.92 0.94
N LEU A 115 -3.17 -2.45 1.45
CA LEU A 115 -1.81 -2.00 1.10
C LEU A 115 -1.13 -2.90 0.06
N GLN A 116 -1.81 -3.94 -0.43
CA GLN A 116 -1.30 -4.79 -1.49
C GLN A 116 -1.24 -4.06 -2.84
N ASN A 117 -0.60 -4.69 -3.83
CA ASN A 117 -0.56 -4.18 -5.19
C ASN A 117 -1.93 -4.33 -5.90
N ALA A 118 -2.10 -3.64 -7.02
CA ALA A 118 -3.37 -3.67 -7.77
C ALA A 118 -3.83 -5.08 -8.18
N ASP A 119 -2.92 -5.97 -8.59
CA ASP A 119 -3.26 -7.34 -9.02
C ASP A 119 -3.92 -8.13 -7.89
N ALA A 120 -3.35 -8.05 -6.67
CA ALA A 120 -3.91 -8.69 -5.49
C ALA A 120 -5.23 -8.05 -5.06
N LEU A 121 -5.35 -6.71 -5.15
CA LEU A 121 -6.56 -5.97 -4.77
C LEU A 121 -7.76 -6.26 -5.68
N ILE A 122 -7.51 -6.50 -6.96
CA ILE A 122 -8.53 -6.85 -7.97
C ILE A 122 -8.68 -8.37 -8.16
N GLU A 123 -7.78 -9.16 -7.57
CA GLU A 123 -7.71 -10.63 -7.68
C GLU A 123 -7.48 -11.10 -9.12
N ILE A 124 -6.61 -10.39 -9.85
CA ILE A 124 -6.30 -10.67 -11.26
C ILE A 124 -4.80 -10.51 -11.52
N ASP A 125 -4.15 -11.63 -11.84
CA ASP A 125 -2.74 -11.63 -12.26
C ASP A 125 -2.53 -10.89 -13.59
N GLY A 126 -1.55 -9.99 -13.62
CA GLY A 126 -1.22 -9.19 -14.80
C GLY A 126 -2.16 -8.02 -15.04
N PHE A 127 -3.03 -7.69 -14.09
CA PHE A 127 -3.92 -6.53 -14.19
C PHE A 127 -3.11 -5.23 -14.37
N ALA A 128 -2.07 -5.01 -13.56
CA ALA A 128 -1.23 -3.82 -13.64
C ALA A 128 -0.43 -3.71 -14.94
N ILE A 129 -0.18 -4.83 -15.62
CA ILE A 129 0.44 -4.84 -16.96
C ILE A 129 -0.59 -4.39 -18.01
N SER A 130 -1.83 -4.88 -17.89
CA SER A 130 -2.91 -4.59 -18.84
C SER A 130 -3.52 -3.21 -18.63
N PHE A 131 -3.49 -2.70 -17.39
CA PHE A 131 -4.06 -1.41 -16.96
C PHE A 131 -3.11 -0.63 -16.03
N PRO A 132 -1.92 -0.21 -16.50
CA PRO A 132 -0.91 0.45 -15.68
C PRO A 132 -1.33 1.80 -15.08
N ARG A 133 -2.22 2.59 -15.72
CA ARG A 133 -2.70 3.83 -15.06
C ARG A 133 -3.85 3.54 -14.10
N THR A 134 -4.69 2.56 -14.41
CA THR A 134 -5.78 2.17 -13.52
C THR A 134 -5.27 1.51 -12.25
N SER A 135 -4.19 0.72 -12.33
CA SER A 135 -3.56 0.09 -11.16
C SER A 135 -3.13 1.11 -10.10
N PHE A 136 -2.61 2.27 -10.54
CA PHE A 136 -2.31 3.38 -9.63
C PHE A 136 -3.57 3.85 -8.88
N GLU A 137 -4.69 4.06 -9.58
CA GLU A 137 -5.94 4.51 -8.94
C GLU A 137 -6.54 3.45 -8.01
N VAL A 138 -6.40 2.15 -8.34
CA VAL A 138 -6.80 1.02 -7.48
C VAL A 138 -6.04 1.06 -6.16
N GLU A 139 -4.71 1.15 -6.23
CA GLU A 139 -3.85 1.16 -5.04
C GLU A 139 -4.08 2.39 -4.18
N GLU A 140 -4.20 3.58 -4.78
CA GLU A 140 -4.45 4.80 -4.02
C GLU A 140 -5.85 4.80 -3.38
N ALA A 141 -6.87 4.29 -4.07
CA ALA A 141 -8.18 4.11 -3.47
C ALA A 141 -8.15 3.16 -2.27
N ALA A 142 -7.48 2.02 -2.39
CA ALA A 142 -7.34 1.04 -1.32
C ALA A 142 -6.57 1.62 -0.12
N LYS A 143 -5.41 2.27 -0.34
CA LYS A 143 -4.66 2.96 0.72
C LYS A 143 -5.50 4.02 1.42
N CYS A 144 -6.32 4.77 0.68
CA CYS A 144 -7.25 5.74 1.26
C CYS A 144 -8.30 5.06 2.15
N ILE A 145 -8.80 3.87 1.80
CA ILE A 145 -9.67 3.08 2.69
C ILE A 145 -8.91 2.69 3.96
N ALA A 146 -7.71 2.12 3.84
CA ALA A 146 -6.88 1.68 4.96
C ALA A 146 -6.61 2.81 5.97
N LEU A 147 -6.48 4.04 5.49
CA LEU A 147 -6.08 5.20 6.29
C LEU A 147 -7.27 6.09 6.70
N GLY A 148 -8.51 5.61 6.53
CA GLY A 148 -9.70 6.36 6.93
C GLY A 148 -9.90 7.67 6.13
N ARG A 149 -9.59 7.66 4.83
CA ARG A 149 -9.75 8.78 3.88
C ARG A 149 -10.82 8.47 2.84
N HIS A 150 -12.02 8.15 3.31
CA HIS A 150 -13.11 7.59 2.53
C HIS A 150 -13.53 8.43 1.31
N THR A 151 -13.67 9.75 1.46
CA THR A 151 -13.98 10.63 0.31
C THR A 151 -12.88 10.61 -0.75
N ALA A 152 -11.60 10.57 -0.34
CA ALA A 152 -10.48 10.46 -1.28
C ALA A 152 -10.45 9.09 -1.97
N ALA A 153 -10.80 8.01 -1.24
CA ALA A 153 -10.93 6.68 -1.82
C ALA A 153 -11.98 6.65 -2.93
N VAL A 154 -13.15 7.28 -2.70
CA VAL A 154 -14.20 7.39 -3.72
C VAL A 154 -13.73 8.25 -4.91
N PHE A 155 -12.98 9.33 -4.66
CA PHE A 155 -12.41 10.13 -5.74
C PHE A 155 -11.46 9.32 -6.64
N HIS A 156 -10.57 8.52 -6.05
CA HIS A 156 -9.72 7.58 -6.80
C HIS A 156 -10.55 6.52 -7.53
N ALA A 157 -11.60 5.98 -6.91
CA ALA A 157 -12.52 5.05 -7.58
C ALA A 157 -13.20 5.69 -8.81
N MET A 158 -13.56 6.98 -8.76
CA MET A 158 -14.14 7.67 -9.92
C MET A 158 -13.11 7.88 -11.04
N ARG A 159 -11.85 8.15 -10.71
CA ARG A 159 -10.76 8.25 -11.69
C ARG A 159 -10.44 6.90 -12.33
N MET A 160 -10.44 5.84 -11.52
CA MET A 160 -10.31 4.46 -11.96
C MET A 160 -11.38 4.11 -13.02
N LEU A 161 -12.65 4.43 -12.74
CA LEU A 161 -13.74 4.26 -13.70
C LEU A 161 -13.55 5.10 -14.96
N GLU A 162 -13.11 6.36 -14.85
CA GLU A 162 -12.87 7.19 -16.04
C GLU A 162 -11.82 6.57 -16.98
N LEU A 163 -10.76 5.98 -16.42
CA LEU A 163 -9.75 5.26 -17.21
C LEU A 163 -10.35 4.02 -17.88
N GLY A 164 -11.15 3.22 -17.15
CA GLY A 164 -11.81 2.06 -17.74
C GLY A 164 -12.85 2.43 -18.81
N ILE A 165 -13.61 3.50 -18.62
CA ILE A 165 -14.54 4.02 -19.64
C ILE A 165 -13.79 4.43 -20.91
N LYS A 166 -12.62 5.06 -20.78
CA LYS A 166 -11.78 5.41 -21.94
C LYS A 166 -11.28 4.16 -22.68
N ALA A 167 -10.85 3.13 -21.95
CA ALA A 167 -10.44 1.86 -22.56
C ALA A 167 -11.62 1.19 -23.28
N LEU A 168 -12.80 1.17 -22.67
CA LEU A 168 -14.03 0.68 -23.29
C LEU A 168 -14.42 1.46 -24.56
N ALA A 169 -14.31 2.79 -24.52
CA ALA A 169 -14.59 3.63 -25.68
C ALA A 169 -13.65 3.30 -26.86
N LYS A 170 -12.35 3.12 -26.59
CA LYS A 170 -11.39 2.66 -27.60
C LYS A 170 -11.74 1.27 -28.14
N ARG A 171 -12.07 0.32 -27.26
CA ARG A 171 -12.46 -1.06 -27.65
C ARG A 171 -13.68 -1.09 -28.57
N LEU A 172 -14.60 -0.14 -28.40
CA LEU A 172 -15.81 0.03 -29.20
C LEU A 172 -15.65 1.01 -30.37
N ALA A 173 -14.43 1.49 -30.62
CA ALA A 173 -14.12 2.49 -31.65
C ALA A 173 -15.02 3.75 -31.57
N ILE A 174 -15.25 4.24 -30.35
CA ILE A 174 -15.96 5.49 -30.07
C ILE A 174 -14.95 6.63 -30.08
N ASP A 175 -15.18 7.62 -30.93
CA ASP A 175 -14.33 8.82 -31.00
C ASP A 175 -14.33 9.61 -29.68
N ASP A 176 -13.18 10.17 -29.35
CA ASP A 176 -13.06 11.03 -28.18
C ASP A 176 -13.96 12.28 -28.31
N PRO A 177 -14.75 12.62 -27.27
CA PRO A 177 -15.64 13.77 -27.31
C PRO A 177 -14.85 15.08 -27.46
N THR A 178 -15.11 15.80 -28.55
CA THR A 178 -14.45 17.08 -28.86
C THR A 178 -15.08 18.25 -28.10
N LYS A 179 -16.36 18.16 -27.73
CA LYS A 179 -17.06 19.22 -26.99
C LYS A 179 -17.07 18.96 -25.48
N PRO A 180 -16.91 19.99 -24.63
CA PRO A 180 -16.98 19.83 -23.18
C PRO A 180 -18.26 19.18 -22.67
N ALA A 181 -19.41 19.47 -23.29
CA ALA A 181 -20.71 18.88 -22.92
C ALA A 181 -20.77 17.36 -23.15
N GLU A 182 -20.03 16.85 -24.15
CA GLU A 182 -20.00 15.43 -24.51
C GLU A 182 -19.07 14.62 -23.58
N LYS A 183 -18.24 15.29 -22.77
CA LYS A 183 -17.42 14.67 -21.71
C LYS A 183 -18.21 14.29 -20.45
N ASN A 184 -19.51 14.61 -20.41
CA ASN A 184 -20.39 14.15 -19.35
C ASN A 184 -20.68 12.66 -19.56
N TRP A 185 -20.53 11.88 -18.49
CA TRP A 185 -20.70 10.42 -18.52
C TRP A 185 -22.09 9.97 -19.03
N ALA A 186 -23.12 10.83 -18.97
CA ALA A 186 -24.44 10.57 -19.58
C ALA A 186 -24.36 10.37 -21.09
N PHE A 187 -23.63 11.23 -21.77
CA PHE A 187 -23.44 11.13 -23.21
C PHE A 187 -22.53 9.96 -23.55
N ILE A 188 -21.48 9.74 -22.75
CA ILE A 188 -20.58 8.60 -22.93
C ILE A 188 -21.34 7.27 -22.82
N LEU A 189 -22.18 7.10 -21.79
CA LEU A 189 -23.00 5.88 -21.67
C LEU A 189 -23.94 5.69 -22.85
N LYS A 190 -24.61 6.77 -23.30
CA LYS A 190 -25.50 6.69 -24.45
C LYS A 190 -24.72 6.26 -25.72
N ALA A 191 -23.51 6.78 -25.91
CA ALA A 191 -22.64 6.41 -27.03
C ALA A 191 -22.19 4.95 -26.94
N VAL A 192 -21.75 4.50 -25.75
CA VAL A 192 -21.39 3.10 -25.48
C VAL A 192 -22.56 2.17 -25.78
N LYS A 193 -23.76 2.47 -25.25
CA LYS A 193 -24.94 1.65 -25.50
C LYS A 193 -25.29 1.58 -26.98
N ALA A 194 -25.27 2.72 -27.67
CA ALA A 194 -25.54 2.78 -29.11
C ALA A 194 -24.54 1.95 -29.91
N LYS A 195 -23.24 2.00 -29.58
CA LYS A 195 -22.24 1.15 -30.23
C LYS A 195 -22.39 -0.32 -29.93
N ILE A 196 -22.76 -0.70 -28.71
CA ILE A 196 -23.08 -2.10 -28.38
C ILE A 196 -24.30 -2.57 -29.19
N ASP A 197 -25.32 -1.73 -29.35
CA ASP A 197 -26.52 -2.00 -30.17
C ASP A 197 -26.21 -2.12 -31.67
N GLU A 198 -25.27 -1.33 -32.16
CA GLU A 198 -24.80 -1.38 -33.56
C GLU A 198 -23.95 -2.63 -33.84
N LEU A 199 -22.95 -2.92 -32.99
CA LEU A 199 -21.99 -4.00 -33.20
C LEU A 199 -22.56 -5.38 -32.86
N TYR A 200 -23.43 -5.46 -31.85
CA TYR A 200 -23.99 -6.70 -31.35
C TYR A 200 -25.51 -6.55 -31.21
N PRO A 201 -26.30 -6.69 -32.30
CA PRO A 201 -27.76 -6.63 -32.21
C PRO A 201 -28.31 -7.64 -31.20
N ALA A 202 -29.49 -7.37 -30.61
CA ALA A 202 -30.03 -8.15 -29.49
C ALA A 202 -30.14 -9.66 -29.74
N ASN A 203 -30.40 -10.08 -30.99
CA ASN A 203 -30.45 -11.49 -31.39
C ASN A 203 -29.07 -12.18 -31.45
N GLN A 204 -27.97 -11.43 -31.35
CA GLN A 204 -26.59 -11.91 -31.35
C GLN A 204 -25.95 -11.92 -29.95
N ARG A 205 -26.65 -11.43 -28.92
CA ARG A 205 -26.20 -11.38 -27.52
C ARG A 205 -26.58 -12.64 -26.74
N MET A 206 -26.31 -13.80 -27.32
CA MET A 206 -26.57 -15.06 -26.63
C MET A 206 -25.58 -15.25 -25.46
N PRO A 207 -25.94 -16.01 -24.40
CA PRO A 207 -25.02 -16.29 -23.30
C PRO A 207 -23.68 -16.84 -23.79
N GLY A 208 -22.57 -16.26 -23.32
CA GLY A 208 -21.22 -16.61 -23.73
C GLY A 208 -20.72 -15.91 -25.01
N SER A 209 -21.55 -15.06 -25.64
CA SER A 209 -21.09 -14.17 -26.72
C SER A 209 -20.41 -12.93 -26.15
N GLU A 210 -19.50 -12.34 -26.94
CA GLU A 210 -18.86 -11.06 -26.61
C GLU A 210 -19.91 -9.93 -26.45
N GLY A 211 -20.98 -9.94 -27.24
CA GLY A 211 -22.08 -8.98 -27.12
C GLY A 211 -22.81 -9.06 -25.78
N ALA A 212 -22.99 -10.27 -25.23
CA ALA A 212 -23.56 -10.47 -23.90
C ALA A 212 -22.62 -9.96 -22.79
N GLU A 213 -21.31 -10.12 -22.95
CA GLU A 213 -20.32 -9.58 -22.01
C GLU A 213 -20.33 -8.04 -22.00
N PHE A 214 -20.37 -7.40 -23.17
CA PHE A 214 -20.49 -5.94 -23.27
C PHE A 214 -21.80 -5.41 -22.68
N GLU A 215 -22.91 -6.12 -22.88
CA GLU A 215 -24.20 -5.74 -22.28
C GLU A 215 -24.18 -5.84 -20.76
N ALA A 216 -23.58 -6.90 -20.21
CA ALA A 216 -23.39 -7.06 -18.76
C ALA A 216 -22.45 -5.97 -18.20
N LEU A 217 -21.37 -5.64 -18.89
CA LEU A 217 -20.46 -4.57 -18.52
C LEU A 217 -21.16 -3.21 -18.51
N TYR A 218 -21.96 -2.91 -19.53
CA TYR A 218 -22.75 -1.68 -19.59
C TYR A 218 -23.73 -1.56 -18.41
N ALA A 219 -24.45 -2.64 -18.09
CA ALA A 219 -25.38 -2.64 -16.96
C ALA A 219 -24.66 -2.34 -15.63
N ASN A 220 -23.45 -2.87 -15.45
CA ASN A 220 -22.62 -2.56 -14.29
C ASN A 220 -22.18 -1.08 -14.26
N LEU A 221 -21.72 -0.55 -15.39
CA LEU A 221 -21.28 0.84 -15.50
C LEU A 221 -22.42 1.83 -15.22
N ASP A 222 -23.63 1.55 -15.72
CA ASP A 222 -24.81 2.39 -15.48
C ASP A 222 -25.18 2.44 -14.00
N ALA A 223 -25.10 1.30 -13.29
CA ALA A 223 -25.36 1.22 -11.86
C ALA A 223 -24.36 2.04 -11.02
N VAL A 224 -23.09 2.10 -11.44
CA VAL A 224 -22.01 2.76 -10.67
C VAL A 224 -21.92 4.25 -10.95
N ARG A 225 -22.22 4.68 -12.19
CA ARG A 225 -22.02 6.07 -12.61
C ARG A 225 -22.93 7.07 -11.89
N ASN A 226 -24.24 6.83 -11.94
CA ASN A 226 -25.21 7.89 -11.71
C ASN A 226 -25.25 8.41 -10.25
N PRO A 227 -25.12 7.56 -9.22
CA PRO A 227 -25.21 8.05 -7.84
C PRO A 227 -23.94 8.75 -7.34
N TRP A 228 -22.75 8.44 -7.90
CA TRP A 228 -21.49 8.79 -7.23
C TRP A 228 -20.66 9.84 -7.94
N ARG A 229 -20.48 9.78 -9.27
CA ARG A 229 -19.55 10.68 -9.97
C ARG A 229 -19.82 12.15 -9.69
N ASN A 230 -21.09 12.56 -9.79
CA ASN A 230 -21.46 13.97 -9.62
C ASN A 230 -21.35 14.37 -8.16
N ALA A 231 -21.91 13.55 -7.26
CA ALA A 231 -21.87 13.78 -5.82
C ALA A 231 -20.44 13.92 -5.29
N THR A 232 -19.50 13.06 -5.73
CA THR A 232 -18.10 13.08 -5.30
C THR A 232 -17.36 14.38 -5.64
N MET A 233 -17.78 15.11 -6.67
CA MET A 233 -17.16 16.42 -7.00
C MET A 233 -17.73 17.59 -6.20
N HIS A 234 -18.91 17.41 -5.61
CA HIS A 234 -19.54 18.43 -4.79
C HIS A 234 -18.97 18.37 -3.37
N VAL A 235 -18.50 19.52 -2.86
CA VAL A 235 -17.79 19.63 -1.57
C VAL A 235 -18.67 19.27 -0.38
N GLU A 236 -19.98 19.28 -0.57
CA GLU A 236 -20.99 18.92 0.42
C GLU A 236 -21.06 17.41 0.69
N THR A 237 -20.51 16.58 -0.22
CA THR A 237 -20.58 15.12 -0.09
C THR A 237 -19.38 14.58 0.67
N ILE A 238 -19.65 13.86 1.77
CA ILE A 238 -18.66 13.10 2.54
C ILE A 238 -19.16 11.66 2.61
N TYR A 239 -18.26 10.71 2.34
CA TYR A 239 -18.60 9.29 2.35
C TYR A 239 -18.19 8.63 3.68
N ALA A 240 -19.10 7.83 4.24
CA ALA A 240 -18.82 6.96 5.37
C ALA A 240 -17.94 5.75 4.95
N PRO A 241 -17.30 5.05 5.90
CA PRO A 241 -16.41 3.93 5.58
C PRO A 241 -17.05 2.84 4.71
N HIS A 242 -18.28 2.44 5.07
CA HIS A 242 -19.01 1.39 4.37
C HIS A 242 -19.43 1.80 2.96
N GLU A 243 -19.80 3.08 2.76
CA GLU A 243 -20.15 3.62 1.45
C GLU A 243 -18.92 3.63 0.54
N ALA A 244 -17.79 4.16 1.02
CA ALA A 244 -16.57 4.21 0.22
C ALA A 244 -16.07 2.82 -0.18
N LEU A 245 -16.12 1.86 0.75
CA LEU A 245 -15.75 0.47 0.46
C LEU A 245 -16.70 -0.16 -0.57
N HIS A 246 -18.01 0.09 -0.45
CA HIS A 246 -18.99 -0.41 -1.42
C HIS A 246 -18.73 0.16 -2.82
N ILE A 247 -18.52 1.47 -2.92
CA ILE A 247 -18.25 2.16 -4.19
C ILE A 247 -16.96 1.64 -4.82
N LEU A 248 -15.89 1.49 -4.03
CA LEU A 248 -14.62 0.94 -4.51
C LEU A 248 -14.81 -0.48 -5.05
N ARG A 249 -15.53 -1.35 -4.33
CA ARG A 249 -15.81 -2.74 -4.78
C ARG A 249 -16.61 -2.79 -6.07
N CYS A 250 -17.65 -1.97 -6.20
CA CYS A 250 -18.41 -1.89 -7.44
C CYS A 250 -17.55 -1.40 -8.61
N SER A 251 -16.70 -0.43 -8.36
CA SER A 251 -15.79 0.13 -9.37
C SER A 251 -14.69 -0.87 -9.76
N ALA A 252 -14.16 -1.63 -8.80
CA ALA A 252 -13.19 -2.70 -9.04
C ALA A 252 -13.83 -3.84 -9.85
N PHE A 253 -15.07 -4.22 -9.52
CA PHE A 253 -15.80 -5.25 -10.29
C PHE A 253 -16.02 -4.84 -11.75
N PHE A 254 -16.33 -3.56 -12.02
CA PHE A 254 -16.35 -3.04 -13.38
C PHE A 254 -15.01 -3.27 -14.10
N MET A 255 -13.89 -2.95 -13.44
CA MET A 255 -12.55 -3.16 -14.01
C MET A 255 -12.23 -4.65 -14.23
N SER A 256 -12.60 -5.53 -13.30
CA SER A 256 -12.43 -6.98 -13.45
C SER A 256 -13.16 -7.50 -14.68
N LYS A 257 -14.37 -6.98 -14.95
CA LYS A 257 -15.14 -7.33 -16.16
C LYS A 257 -14.57 -6.71 -17.42
N LEU A 258 -14.14 -5.45 -17.38
CA LEU A 258 -13.52 -4.82 -18.54
C LEU A 258 -12.22 -5.55 -18.96
N HIS A 259 -11.44 -6.00 -17.98
CA HIS A 259 -10.19 -6.72 -18.21
C HIS A 259 -10.38 -8.07 -18.94
N THR A 260 -11.58 -8.69 -18.93
CA THR A 260 -11.82 -9.90 -19.75
C THR A 260 -11.97 -9.57 -21.23
N LEU A 261 -12.30 -8.31 -21.56
CA LEU A 261 -12.62 -7.87 -22.92
C LEU A 261 -11.47 -7.14 -23.60
N CYS A 262 -10.71 -6.34 -22.86
CA CYS A 262 -9.61 -5.56 -23.42
C CYS A 262 -8.55 -5.14 -22.40
N ASP A 263 -7.46 -4.57 -22.90
CA ASP A 263 -6.48 -3.83 -22.11
C ASP A 263 -6.82 -2.32 -22.02
N GLU A 264 -5.95 -1.53 -21.40
CA GLU A 264 -6.11 -0.08 -21.24
C GLU A 264 -6.06 0.72 -22.55
N ASN A 265 -5.55 0.14 -23.62
CA ASN A 265 -5.58 0.72 -24.96
C ASN A 265 -6.83 0.33 -25.75
N GLY A 266 -7.69 -0.51 -25.18
CA GLY A 266 -8.88 -1.03 -25.84
C GLY A 266 -8.54 -2.19 -26.80
N GLU A 267 -7.32 -2.71 -26.75
CA GLU A 267 -6.92 -3.87 -27.54
C GLU A 267 -7.54 -5.12 -26.93
N PRO A 268 -8.12 -6.03 -27.74
CA PRO A 268 -8.69 -7.27 -27.23
C PRO A 268 -7.63 -8.07 -26.47
N LYS A 269 -8.04 -8.70 -25.37
CA LYS A 269 -7.13 -9.61 -24.66
C LYS A 269 -6.81 -10.79 -25.57
N ILE A 270 -5.56 -10.90 -26.01
CA ILE A 270 -5.11 -12.04 -26.82
C ILE A 270 -5.33 -13.29 -25.96
N ALA A 271 -6.17 -14.23 -26.43
CA ALA A 271 -6.28 -15.53 -25.79
C ALA A 271 -4.86 -16.09 -25.66
N ALA A 272 -4.47 -16.51 -24.46
CA ALA A 272 -3.14 -17.10 -24.25
C ALA A 272 -2.90 -18.12 -25.37
N PRO A 273 -1.78 -18.03 -26.12
CA PRO A 273 -1.52 -18.98 -27.18
C PRO A 273 -1.65 -20.38 -26.59
N ASP A 274 -2.45 -21.22 -27.24
CA ASP A 274 -2.62 -22.61 -26.83
C ASP A 274 -1.26 -23.30 -26.95
N LEU A 275 -0.48 -23.27 -25.87
CA LEU A 275 0.84 -23.91 -25.74
C LEU A 275 0.67 -25.44 -25.60
N ARG A 276 -0.33 -26.02 -26.27
CA ARG A 276 -0.33 -27.43 -26.61
C ARG A 276 0.68 -27.61 -27.74
N LEU A 277 1.93 -27.80 -27.34
CA LEU A 277 2.94 -28.41 -28.20
C LEU A 277 2.34 -29.67 -28.83
N ALA A 278 2.40 -29.72 -30.16
CA ALA A 278 2.11 -30.90 -30.96
C ALA A 278 3.07 -32.05 -30.65
#